data_AF-W0TSS9-F1
#
_entry.id   AF-W0TSS9-F1
#
_cell.length_a   1.000
_cell.length_b   1.000
_cell.length_c   1.000
_cell.angle_alpha   90.00
_cell.angle_beta   90.00
_cell.angle_gamma   90.00
#
_symmetry.space_group_name_H-M   'P 1'
#
loop_
_entity.id
_entity.type
_entity.pdbx_description
1 polymer ?
#
loop_
_entity_poly.entity_id
_entity_poly.type
_entity_poly.pdbx_seq_one_letter_code
_entity_poly.pdbx_strand_id
1 'polypeptide(L)'
;MHPHQKTILPQRIILVRHGESQGNLDDAAYSTTPDHDIQLTQQGIAQARLAGAKLRQIVSGDGSGPNWRLYFYVSPYHRTRTTLREIGRSFSKKRVLGVREECRVREQDFGNFQVQERMKVIKETRERFGRFYYRFPEGESAADVFDRVSNFLESLWRDIDMKRLHMDDKHDLNLVIVSHGLTSRVFLMKWFKWTVEQFEHLNNPGNCEIRVMQLGSGGEYSLAVHHSDEQLLEWGLSPDMIADQKWRAAADRGAWNDHCPWYLDEFFDRLVDDSDHDEQDETTA
;
A
#
# COMPACT_ATOMS: atom_id res chain seq x y z
N MET A 1 5.11 1.30 -36.39
CA MET A 1 4.20 1.33 -35.23
C MET A 1 4.15 -0.08 -34.65
N HIS A 2 4.81 -0.31 -33.51
CA HIS A 2 4.63 -1.58 -32.80
C HIS A 2 3.20 -1.61 -32.25
N PRO A 3 2.44 -2.72 -32.42
CA PRO A 3 1.13 -2.83 -31.80
C PRO A 3 1.33 -2.67 -30.28
N HIS A 4 0.62 -1.72 -29.65
CA HIS A 4 0.61 -1.59 -28.20
C HIS A 4 0.16 -2.91 -27.61
N GLN A 5 1.13 -3.69 -27.13
CA GLN A 5 0.89 -4.96 -26.48
C GLN A 5 0.12 -4.65 -25.19
N LYS A 6 -1.07 -5.23 -25.03
CA LYS A 6 -1.93 -4.99 -23.86
C LYS A 6 -1.13 -5.26 -22.58
N THR A 7 -0.89 -4.22 -21.77
CA THR A 7 -0.18 -4.34 -20.49
C THR A 7 -1.02 -5.17 -19.53
N ILE A 8 -0.49 -6.33 -19.12
CA ILE A 8 -1.15 -7.23 -18.16
C ILE A 8 -0.77 -6.77 -16.77
N LEU A 9 -1.78 -6.44 -15.98
CA LEU A 9 -1.61 -6.01 -14.60
C LEU A 9 -1.69 -7.21 -13.65
N PRO A 10 -0.96 -7.17 -12.52
CA PRO A 10 -1.23 -8.08 -11.42
C PRO A 10 -2.70 -8.09 -11.03
N GLN A 11 -3.25 -9.27 -10.73
CA GLN A 11 -4.61 -9.40 -10.22
C GLN A 11 -4.76 -8.70 -8.86
N ARG A 12 -3.70 -8.77 -8.04
CA ARG A 12 -3.67 -8.17 -6.70
C ARG A 12 -2.32 -7.57 -6.38
N ILE A 13 -2.35 -6.49 -5.61
CA ILE A 13 -1.23 -5.95 -4.85
C ILE A 13 -1.62 -6.04 -3.37
N ILE A 14 -0.85 -6.78 -2.60
CA ILE A 14 -1.18 -7.17 -1.23
C ILE A 14 -0.13 -6.61 -0.30
N LEU A 15 -0.53 -5.67 0.56
CA LEU A 15 0.30 -5.08 1.59
C LEU A 15 0.19 -5.92 2.87
N VAL A 16 1.32 -6.27 3.46
CA VAL A 16 1.36 -7.04 4.72
C VAL A 16 2.29 -6.32 5.70
N ARG A 17 1.76 -5.91 6.86
CA ARG A 17 2.61 -5.41 7.95
C ARG A 17 3.36 -6.58 8.58
N HIS A 18 4.60 -6.35 9.02
CA HIS A 18 5.33 -7.34 9.82
C HIS A 18 4.55 -7.81 11.06
N GLY A 19 4.87 -9.02 11.56
CA GLY A 19 4.36 -9.53 12.82
C GLY A 19 4.83 -8.73 14.03
N GLU A 20 4.27 -8.99 15.20
CA GLU A 20 4.67 -8.32 16.44
C GLU A 20 6.19 -8.43 16.67
N SER A 21 6.81 -7.28 16.93
CA SER A 21 8.23 -7.18 17.22
C SER A 21 8.49 -6.86 18.69
N GLN A 22 9.73 -7.07 19.13
CA GLN A 22 10.16 -6.67 20.48
C GLN A 22 9.87 -5.18 20.73
N GLY A 23 10.14 -4.33 19.74
CA GLY A 23 9.81 -2.91 19.77
C GLY A 23 8.32 -2.57 19.62
N ASN A 24 7.42 -3.54 19.46
CA ASN A 24 5.98 -3.32 19.62
C ASN A 24 5.52 -3.59 21.06
N LEU A 25 6.23 -4.45 21.80
CA LEU A 25 5.95 -4.73 23.20
C LEU A 25 6.59 -3.69 24.12
N ASP A 26 7.82 -3.28 23.80
CA ASP A 26 8.59 -2.36 24.62
C ASP A 26 9.43 -1.42 23.74
N ASP A 27 9.08 -0.13 23.76
CA ASP A 27 9.81 0.93 23.06
C ASP A 27 11.29 1.02 23.53
N ALA A 28 11.63 0.52 24.73
CA ALA A 28 13.02 0.46 25.20
C ALA A 28 13.92 -0.36 24.27
N ALA A 29 13.37 -1.29 23.49
CA ALA A 29 14.16 -2.10 22.55
C ALA A 29 14.96 -1.24 21.56
N TYR A 30 14.40 -0.09 21.14
CA TYR A 30 15.02 0.84 20.21
C TYR A 30 16.14 1.70 20.83
N SER A 31 16.37 1.59 22.15
CA SER A 31 17.47 2.30 22.82
C SER A 31 18.80 1.55 22.72
N THR A 32 18.77 0.24 22.47
CA THR A 32 19.95 -0.63 22.44
C THR A 32 20.09 -1.42 21.14
N THR A 33 18.98 -1.62 20.42
CA THR A 33 18.95 -2.33 19.14
C THR A 33 18.54 -1.36 18.03
N PRO A 34 19.32 -1.23 16.95
CA PRO A 34 18.93 -0.43 15.79
C PRO A 34 17.58 -0.89 15.23
N ASP A 35 16.73 0.04 14.78
CA ASP A 35 15.36 -0.29 14.34
C ASP A 35 15.33 -1.41 13.29
N HIS A 36 16.24 -1.36 12.30
CA HIS A 36 16.30 -2.36 11.24
C HIS A 36 16.60 -3.79 11.73
N ASP A 37 17.22 -3.93 12.91
CA ASP A 37 17.62 -5.21 13.51
C ASP A 37 16.65 -5.72 14.58
N ILE A 38 15.59 -4.97 14.90
CA ILE A 38 14.58 -5.38 15.86
C ILE A 38 13.91 -6.70 15.42
N GLN A 39 13.86 -7.64 16.35
CA GLN A 39 13.42 -9.02 16.12
C GLN A 39 11.90 -9.17 16.30
N LEU A 40 11.32 -10.19 15.65
CA LEU A 40 9.96 -10.63 15.95
C LEU A 40 9.89 -11.32 17.31
N THR A 41 8.74 -11.21 17.97
CA THR A 41 8.40 -12.04 19.12
C THR A 41 7.95 -13.43 18.65
N GLN A 42 7.80 -14.38 19.58
CA GLN A 42 7.21 -15.68 19.25
C GLN A 42 5.76 -15.55 18.78
N GLN A 43 5.02 -14.59 19.35
CA GLN A 43 3.68 -14.24 18.89
C GLN A 43 3.71 -13.66 17.47
N GLY A 44 4.66 -12.79 17.15
CA GLY A 44 4.86 -12.27 15.80
C GLY A 44 5.16 -13.36 14.76
N ILE A 45 5.93 -14.39 15.14
CA ILE A 45 6.17 -15.58 14.31
C ILE A 45 4.86 -16.36 14.07
N ALA A 46 4.06 -16.58 15.12
CA ALA A 46 2.78 -17.26 15.01
C ALA A 46 1.78 -16.48 14.14
N GLN A 47 1.71 -15.16 14.32
CA GLN A 47 0.92 -14.24 13.49
C GLN A 47 1.31 -14.36 12.00
N ALA A 48 2.61 -14.40 11.69
CA ALA A 48 3.09 -14.51 10.31
C ALA A 48 2.72 -15.84 9.65
N ARG A 49 2.71 -16.95 10.40
CA ARG A 49 2.22 -18.25 9.90
C ARG A 49 0.73 -18.21 9.56
N LEU A 50 -0.08 -17.61 10.44
CA LEU A 50 -1.51 -17.43 10.22
C LEU A 50 -1.77 -16.52 9.03
N ALA A 51 -1.01 -15.43 8.88
CA ALA A 51 -1.09 -14.55 7.73
C ALA A 51 -0.74 -15.29 6.43
N GLY A 52 0.25 -16.19 6.44
CA GLY A 52 0.54 -17.05 5.29
C GLY A 52 -0.63 -17.95 4.89
N ALA A 53 -1.31 -18.53 5.87
CA ALA A 53 -2.51 -19.35 5.63
C ALA A 53 -3.67 -18.51 5.05
N LYS A 54 -3.94 -17.33 5.62
CA LYS A 54 -4.93 -16.37 5.10
C LYS A 54 -4.59 -15.91 3.69
N LEU A 55 -3.34 -15.55 3.44
CA LEU A 55 -2.87 -15.12 2.13
C LEU A 55 -3.06 -16.23 1.09
N ARG A 56 -2.83 -17.50 1.45
CA ARG A 56 -3.10 -18.64 0.58
C ARG A 56 -4.58 -18.75 0.23
N GLN A 57 -5.49 -18.51 1.16
CA GLN A 57 -6.93 -18.49 0.90
C GLN A 57 -7.28 -17.36 -0.09
N ILE A 58 -6.80 -16.13 0.18
CA ILE A 58 -7.02 -14.95 -0.67
C ILE A 58 -6.61 -15.20 -2.13
N VAL A 59 -5.42 -15.76 -2.35
CA VAL A 59 -4.89 -15.91 -3.72
C VAL A 59 -5.39 -17.17 -4.43
N SER A 60 -5.89 -18.16 -3.68
CA SER A 60 -6.48 -19.37 -4.28
C SER A 60 -7.92 -19.13 -4.75
N GLY A 61 -8.62 -18.14 -4.20
CA GLY A 61 -10.02 -17.85 -4.51
C GLY A 61 -10.98 -18.99 -4.15
N ASP A 62 -12.27 -18.76 -4.36
CA ASP A 62 -13.34 -19.74 -4.10
C ASP A 62 -13.66 -20.63 -5.33
N GLY A 63 -12.94 -20.48 -6.45
CA GLY A 63 -13.24 -21.21 -7.69
C GLY A 63 -12.32 -20.97 -8.89
N SER A 64 -11.40 -20.00 -8.83
CA SER A 64 -10.39 -19.83 -9.88
C SER A 64 -9.34 -20.93 -9.74
N GLY A 65 -9.14 -21.69 -10.81
CA GLY A 65 -8.26 -22.86 -10.83
C GLY A 65 -6.80 -22.59 -10.40
N PRO A 66 -5.93 -23.61 -10.49
CA PRO A 66 -4.59 -23.61 -9.88
C PRO A 66 -3.56 -22.72 -10.60
N ASN A 67 -3.91 -21.54 -11.12
CA ASN A 67 -3.04 -20.72 -11.97
C ASN A 67 -2.49 -19.45 -11.29
N TRP A 68 -2.77 -19.23 -10.01
CA TRP A 68 -2.17 -18.09 -9.30
C TRP A 68 -0.66 -18.26 -9.05
N ARG A 69 0.03 -17.12 -9.04
CA ARG A 69 1.46 -16.96 -8.79
C ARG A 69 1.72 -15.78 -7.85
N LEU A 70 2.82 -15.87 -7.11
CA LEU A 70 3.24 -14.85 -6.15
C LEU A 70 4.61 -14.27 -6.51
N TYR A 71 4.74 -12.96 -6.41
CA TYR A 71 6.04 -12.29 -6.37
C TYR A 71 6.10 -11.41 -5.13
N PHE A 72 7.17 -11.56 -4.35
CA PHE A 72 7.31 -10.84 -3.09
C PHE A 72 8.28 -9.67 -3.20
N TYR A 73 7.89 -8.55 -2.62
CA TYR A 73 8.81 -7.48 -2.21
C TYR A 73 8.86 -7.46 -0.69
N VAL A 74 10.04 -7.23 -0.11
CA VAL A 74 10.23 -7.23 1.34
C VAL A 74 11.17 -6.09 1.74
N SER A 75 10.79 -5.36 2.79
CA SER A 75 11.72 -4.43 3.43
C SER A 75 12.95 -5.18 3.97
N PRO A 76 14.15 -4.56 3.95
CA PRO A 76 15.38 -5.19 4.44
C PRO A 76 15.38 -5.47 5.95
N TYR A 77 14.42 -4.93 6.71
CA TYR A 77 14.40 -5.05 8.17
C TYR A 77 14.22 -6.50 8.62
N HIS A 78 14.83 -6.86 9.75
CA HIS A 78 14.84 -8.24 10.22
C HIS A 78 13.42 -8.77 10.49
N ARG A 79 12.56 -7.93 11.09
CA ARG A 79 11.15 -8.25 11.35
C ARG A 79 10.33 -8.55 10.09
N THR A 80 10.53 -7.79 9.01
CA THR A 80 9.82 -8.03 7.73
C THR A 80 10.35 -9.27 7.02
N ARG A 81 11.67 -9.47 7.01
CA ARG A 81 12.29 -10.68 6.43
C ARG A 81 11.86 -11.95 7.15
N THR A 82 11.77 -11.92 8.48
CA THR A 82 11.30 -13.06 9.27
C THR A 82 9.80 -13.29 9.06
N THR A 83 8.99 -12.23 8.97
CA THR A 83 7.57 -12.34 8.63
C THR A 83 7.38 -13.01 7.26
N LEU A 84 8.11 -12.57 6.24
CA LEU A 84 8.08 -13.18 4.90
C LEU A 84 8.48 -14.67 4.95
N ARG A 85 9.52 -15.02 5.71
CA ARG A 85 9.98 -16.43 5.83
C ARG A 85 8.86 -17.33 6.35
N GLU A 86 8.13 -16.88 7.36
CA GLU A 86 7.05 -17.66 7.97
C GLU A 86 5.77 -17.67 7.09
N ILE A 87 5.44 -16.57 6.42
CA ILE A 87 4.39 -16.52 5.38
C ILE A 87 4.71 -17.52 4.25
N GLY A 88 5.96 -17.55 3.80
CA GLY A 88 6.44 -18.38 2.70
C GLY A 88 6.24 -19.88 2.92
N ARG A 89 6.15 -20.33 4.18
CA ARG A 89 5.90 -21.75 4.53
C ARG A 89 4.54 -22.25 4.06
N SER A 90 3.58 -21.35 3.82
CA SER A 90 2.25 -21.70 3.30
C SER A 90 2.24 -21.97 1.79
N PHE A 91 3.37 -21.79 1.10
CA PHE A 91 3.44 -21.84 -0.36
C PHE A 91 4.48 -22.84 -0.85
N SER A 92 4.13 -23.63 -1.87
CA SER A 92 5.12 -24.45 -2.57
C SER A 92 6.02 -23.59 -3.46
N LYS A 93 7.27 -24.00 -3.69
CA LYS A 93 8.23 -23.31 -4.58
C LYS A 93 7.66 -23.02 -5.99
N LYS A 94 6.80 -23.90 -6.52
CA LYS A 94 6.16 -23.73 -7.85
C LYS A 94 5.21 -22.53 -7.93
N ARG A 95 4.75 -22.01 -6.79
CA ARG A 95 3.82 -20.88 -6.70
C ARG A 95 4.52 -19.53 -6.60
N VAL A 96 5.79 -19.52 -6.20
CA VAL A 96 6.55 -18.31 -5.92
C VAL A 96 7.50 -18.06 -7.09
N LEU A 97 7.26 -16.98 -7.84
CA LEU A 97 8.08 -16.57 -8.98
C LEU A 97 9.40 -15.97 -8.53
N GLY A 98 9.40 -15.25 -7.41
CA GLY A 98 10.58 -14.59 -6.89
C GLY A 98 10.31 -13.79 -5.63
N VAL A 99 11.42 -13.34 -5.03
CA VAL A 99 11.47 -12.43 -3.90
C VAL A 99 12.50 -11.36 -4.24
N ARG A 100 12.19 -10.10 -3.94
CA ARG A 100 13.13 -8.99 -4.02
C ARG A 100 13.15 -8.21 -2.71
N GLU A 101 14.34 -7.99 -2.17
CA GLU A 101 14.51 -7.03 -1.10
C GLU A 101 14.42 -5.60 -1.67
N GLU A 102 13.62 -4.75 -1.05
CA GLU A 102 13.36 -3.39 -1.52
C GLU A 102 13.55 -2.40 -0.36
N CYS A 103 14.63 -1.63 -0.41
CA CYS A 103 14.98 -0.69 0.65
C CYS A 103 13.99 0.48 0.75
N ARG A 104 13.32 0.85 -0.35
CA ARG A 104 12.35 1.97 -0.37
C ARG A 104 11.03 1.66 0.32
N VAL A 105 10.77 0.41 0.70
CA VAL A 105 9.58 0.01 1.48
C VAL A 105 9.90 -0.28 2.96
N ARG A 106 11.04 0.21 3.48
CA ARG A 106 11.38 0.21 4.92
C ARG A 106 10.51 1.19 5.73
N GLU A 107 10.48 1.05 7.05
CA GLU A 107 9.70 1.96 7.92
C GLU A 107 10.27 3.38 7.91
N GLN A 108 9.46 4.37 8.32
CA GLN A 108 9.95 5.71 8.64
C GLN A 108 11.16 5.65 9.57
N ASP A 109 12.22 6.36 9.22
CA ASP A 109 13.36 6.53 10.12
C ASP A 109 13.00 7.47 11.27
N PHE A 110 13.25 7.04 12.50
CA PHE A 110 13.03 7.81 13.73
C PHE A 110 14.35 8.38 14.30
N GLY A 111 15.45 8.31 13.55
CA GLY A 111 16.80 8.60 13.99
C GLY A 111 17.51 7.36 14.55
N ASN A 112 18.73 7.55 15.06
CA ASN A 112 19.63 6.45 15.43
C ASN A 112 19.10 5.55 16.57
N PHE A 113 19.18 6.02 17.82
CA PHE A 113 18.66 5.33 18.99
C PHE A 113 17.57 6.16 19.65
N GLN A 114 16.51 5.47 20.08
CA GLN A 114 15.32 6.10 20.63
C GLN A 114 15.38 6.13 22.16
N VAL A 115 15.83 7.25 22.71
CA VAL A 115 15.82 7.50 24.17
C VAL A 115 14.38 7.77 24.62
N GLN A 116 13.87 7.00 25.58
CA GLN A 116 12.44 6.99 25.94
C GLN A 116 11.90 8.37 26.32
N GLU A 117 12.60 9.13 27.17
CA GLU A 117 12.16 10.46 27.59
C GLU A 117 12.09 11.42 26.40
N ARG A 118 13.10 11.37 25.51
CA ARG A 118 13.14 12.20 24.30
C ARG A 118 12.01 11.80 23.34
N MET A 119 11.75 10.51 23.18
CA MET A 119 10.69 10.01 22.31
C MET A 119 9.29 10.41 22.80
N LYS A 120 9.07 10.49 24.12
CA LYS A 120 7.80 10.98 24.67
C LYS A 120 7.52 12.42 24.22
N VAL A 121 8.49 13.32 24.39
CA VAL A 121 8.38 14.73 23.98
C VAL A 121 8.18 14.84 22.46
N ILE A 122 8.91 14.03 21.70
CA ILE A 122 8.79 13.98 20.23
C ILE A 122 7.39 13.55 19.80
N LYS A 123 6.82 12.49 20.41
CA LYS A 123 5.47 11.99 20.12
C LYS A 123 4.41 13.06 20.41
N GLU A 124 4.48 13.71 21.57
CA GLU A 124 3.57 14.82 21.94
C GLU A 124 3.68 16.01 20.97
N THR A 125 4.90 16.36 20.55
CA THR A 125 5.13 17.44 19.59
C THR A 125 4.55 17.07 18.22
N ARG A 126 4.74 15.83 17.79
CA ARG A 126 4.22 15.31 16.52
C ARG A 126 2.70 15.35 16.46
N GLU A 127 2.02 14.98 17.54
CA GLU A 127 0.55 15.03 17.60
C GLU A 127 0.02 16.45 17.40
N ARG A 128 0.73 17.47 17.90
CA ARG A 128 0.36 18.88 17.72
C ARG A 128 0.74 19.45 16.36
N PHE A 129 1.80 18.94 15.73
CA PHE A 129 2.31 19.44 14.45
C PHE A 129 1.59 18.82 13.23
N GLY A 130 1.12 17.58 13.36
CA GLY A 130 0.60 16.78 12.24
C GLY A 130 1.58 15.68 11.84
N ARG A 131 1.07 14.47 11.56
CA ARG A 131 1.89 13.27 11.43
C ARG A 131 2.65 13.22 10.11
N PHE A 132 2.14 13.87 9.06
CA PHE A 132 2.65 13.78 7.70
C PHE A 132 3.93 14.61 7.52
N TYR A 133 3.90 15.86 7.95
CA TYR A 133 5.02 16.80 7.78
C TYR A 133 6.00 16.83 8.94
N TYR A 134 5.65 16.29 10.11
CA TYR A 134 6.58 16.24 11.23
C TYR A 134 7.79 15.38 10.89
N ARG A 135 8.98 15.99 10.93
CA ARG A 135 10.26 15.31 10.72
C ARG A 135 10.90 14.98 12.06
N PHE A 136 11.21 13.70 12.25
CA PHE A 136 11.95 13.26 13.43
C PHE A 136 13.39 13.81 13.39
N PRO A 137 13.97 14.20 14.54
CA PRO A 137 15.38 14.57 14.60
C PRO A 137 16.26 13.44 14.06
N GLU A 138 17.13 13.73 13.10
CA GLU A 138 17.98 12.74 12.41
C GLU A 138 17.20 11.61 11.68
N GLY A 139 15.90 11.77 11.51
CA GLY A 139 15.02 10.79 10.87
C GLY A 139 14.26 11.35 9.66
N GLU A 140 13.19 10.67 9.29
CA GLU A 140 12.32 10.99 8.16
C GLU A 140 11.02 11.66 8.64
N SER A 141 10.39 12.46 7.80
CA SER A 141 8.95 12.78 7.86
C SER A 141 8.16 11.78 7.02
N ALA A 142 6.82 11.73 7.13
CA ALA A 142 6.03 10.88 6.23
C ALA A 142 6.10 11.38 4.78
N ALA A 143 6.32 12.68 4.56
CA ALA A 143 6.60 13.24 3.25
C ALA A 143 7.89 12.67 2.63
N ASP A 144 8.96 12.52 3.42
CA ASP A 144 10.20 11.87 2.94
C ASP A 144 9.94 10.39 2.57
N VAL A 145 9.08 9.70 3.35
CA VAL A 145 8.62 8.33 3.02
C VAL A 145 7.82 8.32 1.72
N PHE A 146 6.97 9.32 1.49
CA PHE A 146 6.15 9.46 0.28
C PHE A 146 7.02 9.56 -0.98
N ASP A 147 8.12 10.29 -0.94
CA ASP A 147 9.02 10.44 -2.09
C ASP A 147 9.72 9.12 -2.45
N ARG A 148 10.26 8.40 -1.46
CA ARG A 148 10.90 7.10 -1.74
C ARG A 148 9.91 6.02 -2.17
N VAL A 149 8.69 6.04 -1.63
CA VAL A 149 7.62 5.13 -2.07
C VAL A 149 7.16 5.48 -3.49
N SER A 150 7.06 6.76 -3.84
CA SER A 150 6.79 7.20 -5.21
C SER A 150 7.82 6.64 -6.19
N ASN A 151 9.11 6.75 -5.86
CA ASN A 151 10.19 6.18 -6.66
C ASN A 151 10.12 4.65 -6.79
N PHE A 152 9.66 3.96 -5.74
CA PHE A 152 9.41 2.52 -5.81
C PHE A 152 8.27 2.19 -6.77
N LEU A 153 7.15 2.92 -6.72
CA LEU A 153 6.01 2.72 -7.62
C LEU A 153 6.40 2.89 -9.08
N GLU A 154 7.20 3.91 -9.43
CA GLU A 154 7.71 4.07 -10.79
C GLU A 154 8.50 2.84 -11.25
N SER A 155 9.35 2.29 -10.37
CA SER A 155 10.12 1.08 -10.68
C SER A 155 9.22 -0.15 -10.82
N LEU A 156 8.19 -0.26 -9.98
CA LEU A 156 7.22 -1.33 -10.02
C LEU A 156 6.41 -1.31 -11.32
N TRP A 157 5.89 -0.15 -11.70
CA TRP A 157 5.17 0.03 -12.96
C TRP A 157 6.03 -0.33 -14.16
N ARG A 158 7.30 0.11 -14.17
CA ARG A 158 8.26 -0.27 -15.21
C ARG A 158 8.46 -1.78 -15.28
N ASP A 159 8.63 -2.44 -14.13
CA ASP A 159 8.84 -3.89 -14.08
C ASP A 159 7.60 -4.68 -14.56
N ILE A 160 6.39 -4.17 -14.28
CA ILE A 160 5.13 -4.70 -14.82
C ILE A 160 5.09 -4.52 -16.35
N ASP A 161 5.34 -3.30 -16.84
CA ASP A 161 5.25 -2.97 -18.27
C ASP A 161 6.28 -3.74 -19.12
N MET A 162 7.51 -3.87 -18.62
CA MET A 162 8.56 -4.66 -19.26
C MET A 162 8.44 -6.18 -19.03
N LYS A 163 7.34 -6.66 -18.42
CA LYS A 163 7.09 -8.09 -18.12
C LYS A 163 8.21 -8.80 -17.36
N ARG A 164 8.97 -8.05 -16.53
CA ARG A 164 10.12 -8.59 -15.77
C ARG A 164 9.72 -9.54 -14.64
N LEU A 165 8.43 -9.57 -14.30
CA LEU A 165 7.87 -10.44 -13.28
C LEU A 165 7.45 -11.81 -13.83
N HIS A 166 7.90 -12.16 -15.05
CA HIS A 166 7.56 -13.41 -15.75
C HIS A 166 6.05 -13.64 -15.86
N MET A 167 5.33 -12.55 -16.15
CA MET A 167 3.89 -12.57 -16.43
C MET A 167 3.64 -13.34 -17.73
N ASP A 168 2.89 -14.43 -17.62
CA ASP A 168 2.26 -15.13 -18.73
C ASP A 168 0.75 -14.92 -18.60
N ASP A 169 0.06 -14.68 -19.71
CA ASP A 169 -1.38 -14.38 -19.84
C ASP A 169 -2.27 -15.47 -19.21
N LYS A 170 -1.68 -16.62 -18.87
CA LYS A 170 -2.33 -17.79 -18.27
C LYS A 170 -2.39 -17.78 -16.74
N HIS A 171 -1.70 -16.85 -16.07
CA HIS A 171 -1.53 -16.88 -14.61
C HIS A 171 -1.96 -15.59 -13.92
N ASP A 172 -2.73 -15.72 -12.83
CA ASP A 172 -3.09 -14.61 -11.95
C ASP A 172 -1.88 -14.23 -11.08
N LEU A 173 -1.18 -13.15 -11.45
CA LEU A 173 -0.07 -12.64 -10.64
C LEU A 173 -0.61 -11.88 -9.42
N ASN A 174 -0.05 -12.19 -8.25
CA ASN A 174 -0.32 -11.47 -7.02
C ASN A 174 1.01 -10.94 -6.47
N LEU A 175 1.13 -9.62 -6.34
CA LEU A 175 2.27 -8.99 -5.71
C LEU A 175 2.04 -8.91 -4.22
N VAL A 176 3.03 -9.29 -3.42
CA VAL A 176 2.94 -9.24 -1.96
C VAL A 176 4.09 -8.39 -1.43
N ILE A 177 3.77 -7.29 -0.78
CA ILE A 177 4.74 -6.33 -0.24
C ILE A 177 4.72 -6.47 1.28
N VAL A 178 5.76 -7.08 1.86
CA VAL A 178 5.91 -7.22 3.31
C VAL A 178 6.70 -6.02 3.84
N SER A 179 6.00 -5.14 4.56
CA SER A 179 6.47 -3.81 4.94
C SER A 179 5.98 -3.44 6.36
N HIS A 180 5.73 -2.16 6.59
CA HIS A 180 5.53 -1.55 7.89
C HIS A 180 4.29 -0.66 7.92
N GLY A 181 3.96 -0.11 9.09
CA GLY A 181 2.68 0.55 9.31
C GLY A 181 2.53 1.85 8.54
N LEU A 182 3.45 2.80 8.73
CA LEU A 182 3.39 4.09 8.04
C LEU A 182 3.60 3.92 6.54
N THR A 183 4.60 3.12 6.17
CA THR A 183 4.97 2.91 4.77
C THR A 183 3.81 2.31 3.96
N SER A 184 3.03 1.38 4.54
CA SER A 184 1.84 0.83 3.87
C SER A 184 0.75 1.88 3.68
N ARG A 185 0.53 2.78 4.65
CA ARG A 185 -0.43 3.89 4.50
C ARG A 185 0.02 4.88 3.44
N VAL A 186 1.31 5.22 3.41
CA VAL A 186 1.89 6.11 2.40
C VAL A 186 1.81 5.48 1.00
N PHE A 187 2.00 4.17 0.88
CA PHE A 187 1.78 3.44 -0.36
C PHE A 187 0.34 3.60 -0.87
N LEU A 188 -0.65 3.39 0.01
CA LEU A 188 -2.06 3.54 -0.35
C LEU A 188 -2.39 4.99 -0.73
N MET A 189 -1.92 5.97 0.06
CA MET A 189 -2.08 7.39 -0.23
C MET A 189 -1.53 7.74 -1.61
N LYS A 190 -0.29 7.32 -1.91
CA LYS A 190 0.32 7.60 -3.21
C LYS A 190 -0.42 6.90 -4.35
N TRP A 191 -0.87 5.66 -4.15
CA TRP A 191 -1.56 4.89 -5.18
C TRP A 191 -2.92 5.49 -5.51
N PHE A 192 -3.74 5.77 -4.49
CA PHE A 192 -5.10 6.29 -4.65
C PHE A 192 -5.17 7.81 -4.73
N LYS A 193 -4.01 8.49 -4.72
CA LYS A 193 -3.89 9.94 -4.79
C LYS A 193 -4.67 10.65 -3.67
N TRP A 194 -4.71 10.03 -2.49
CA TRP A 194 -5.37 10.63 -1.33
C TRP A 194 -4.64 11.88 -0.86
N THR A 195 -5.41 12.83 -0.34
CA THR A 195 -4.87 14.08 0.20
C THR A 195 -4.12 13.83 1.51
N VAL A 196 -3.34 14.83 1.93
CA VAL A 196 -2.64 14.77 3.22
C VAL A 196 -3.64 14.68 4.37
N GLU A 197 -4.76 15.40 4.29
CA GLU A 197 -5.81 15.35 5.29
C GLU A 197 -6.43 13.95 5.39
N GLN A 198 -6.79 13.34 4.26
CA GLN A 198 -7.26 11.96 4.22
C GLN A 198 -6.24 10.99 4.84
N PHE A 199 -4.95 11.17 4.55
CA PHE A 199 -3.89 10.34 5.13
C PHE A 199 -3.77 10.45 6.65
N GLU A 200 -3.92 11.65 7.22
CA GLU A 200 -3.78 11.89 8.67
C GLU A 200 -4.79 11.06 9.50
N HIS A 201 -5.98 10.81 8.93
CA HIS A 201 -7.05 10.02 9.52
C HIS A 201 -6.82 8.50 9.44
N LEU A 202 -5.91 8.02 8.58
CA LEU A 202 -5.69 6.60 8.39
C LEU A 202 -5.04 5.94 9.61
N ASN A 203 -5.60 4.81 10.03
CA ASN A 203 -5.09 3.98 11.11
C ASN A 203 -3.97 3.05 10.64
N ASN A 204 -2.94 2.90 11.48
CA ASN A 204 -1.87 1.94 11.23
C ASN A 204 -2.44 0.51 11.16
N PRO A 205 -2.07 -0.30 10.15
CA PRO A 205 -2.44 -1.71 10.11
C PRO A 205 -1.99 -2.45 11.37
N GLY A 206 -2.74 -3.41 11.87
CA GLY A 206 -2.30 -4.33 12.92
C GLY A 206 -1.11 -5.21 12.50
N ASN A 207 -0.44 -5.86 13.46
CA ASN A 207 0.65 -6.79 13.14
C ASN A 207 0.15 -7.94 12.26
N CYS A 208 0.87 -8.24 11.17
CA CYS A 208 0.44 -9.21 10.15
C CYS A 208 -0.93 -8.95 9.50
N GLU A 209 -1.47 -7.73 9.63
CA GLU A 209 -2.65 -7.33 8.88
C GLU A 209 -2.35 -7.33 7.37
N ILE A 210 -3.33 -7.80 6.60
CA ILE A 210 -3.26 -7.92 5.14
C ILE A 210 -4.25 -6.92 4.54
N ARG A 211 -3.75 -5.98 3.74
CA ARG A 211 -4.59 -5.08 2.93
C ARG A 211 -4.42 -5.42 1.46
N VAL A 212 -5.51 -5.88 0.85
CA VAL A 212 -5.58 -6.32 -0.55
C VAL A 212 -6.11 -5.19 -1.43
N MET A 213 -5.33 -4.77 -2.41
CA MET A 213 -5.78 -3.99 -3.56
C MET A 213 -6.00 -4.98 -4.70
N GLN A 214 -7.21 -5.08 -5.21
CA GLN A 214 -7.54 -6.02 -6.28
C GLN A 214 -8.00 -5.26 -7.52
N LEU A 215 -7.60 -5.76 -8.69
CA LEU A 215 -8.04 -5.23 -9.96
C LEU A 215 -9.54 -5.47 -10.12
N GLY A 216 -10.29 -4.39 -10.27
CA GLY A 216 -11.72 -4.37 -10.54
C GLY A 216 -12.04 -4.79 -11.99
N SER A 217 -13.33 -4.93 -12.30
CA SER A 217 -13.77 -5.40 -13.61
C SER A 217 -13.42 -4.45 -14.76
N GLY A 218 -13.35 -3.14 -14.48
CA GLY A 218 -12.96 -2.13 -15.47
C GLY A 218 -11.45 -1.90 -15.56
N GLY A 219 -10.63 -2.54 -14.72
CA GLY A 219 -9.17 -2.51 -14.82
C GLY A 219 -8.46 -1.46 -13.95
N GLU A 220 -9.17 -0.87 -12.99
CA GLU A 220 -8.60 -0.07 -11.91
C GLU A 220 -8.43 -0.90 -10.62
N TYR A 221 -7.44 -0.56 -9.79
CA TYR A 221 -7.31 -1.23 -8.48
C TYR A 221 -8.25 -0.60 -7.47
N SER A 222 -8.80 -1.42 -6.58
CA SER A 222 -9.68 -0.99 -5.50
C SER A 222 -9.48 -1.86 -4.25
N LEU A 223 -9.67 -1.24 -3.08
CA LEU A 223 -9.80 -1.95 -1.80
C LEU A 223 -11.19 -2.57 -1.64
N ALA A 224 -12.24 -1.93 -2.16
CA ALA A 224 -13.64 -2.35 -1.99
C ALA A 224 -14.00 -3.65 -2.75
N VAL A 225 -13.12 -4.12 -3.63
CA VAL A 225 -13.27 -5.43 -4.28
C VAL A 225 -13.09 -6.58 -3.27
N HIS A 226 -12.29 -6.38 -2.22
CA HIS A 226 -11.95 -7.43 -1.26
C HIS A 226 -12.39 -7.12 0.18
N HIS A 227 -12.44 -5.83 0.56
CA HIS A 227 -12.76 -5.42 1.93
C HIS A 227 -14.15 -4.82 2.00
N SER A 228 -14.82 -5.06 3.13
CA SER A 228 -16.12 -4.47 3.47
C SER A 228 -15.98 -3.00 3.87
N ASP A 229 -17.08 -2.25 3.78
CA ASP A 229 -17.14 -0.84 4.21
C ASP A 229 -16.75 -0.68 5.68
N GLU A 230 -17.19 -1.60 6.54
CA GLU A 230 -16.89 -1.58 7.98
C GLU A 230 -15.37 -1.66 8.22
N GLN A 231 -14.68 -2.52 7.48
CA GLN A 231 -13.22 -2.62 7.56
C GLN A 231 -12.52 -1.35 7.05
N LEU A 232 -13.04 -0.76 5.97
CA LEU A 232 -12.47 0.48 5.42
C LEU A 232 -12.65 1.66 6.39
N LEU A 233 -13.81 1.76 7.04
CA LEU A 233 -14.07 2.73 8.10
C LEU A 233 -13.14 2.52 9.30
N GLU A 234 -12.93 1.26 9.73
CA GLU A 234 -11.99 0.92 10.81
C GLU A 234 -10.56 1.35 10.48
N TRP A 235 -10.19 1.34 9.19
CA TRP A 235 -8.89 1.82 8.72
C TRP A 235 -8.78 3.34 8.63
N GLY A 236 -9.86 4.07 8.92
CA GLY A 236 -9.92 5.52 8.92
C GLY A 236 -10.22 6.14 7.56
N LEU A 237 -10.76 5.37 6.60
CA LEU A 237 -11.25 5.95 5.35
C LEU A 237 -12.57 6.70 5.62
N SER A 238 -12.72 7.89 5.04
CA SER A 238 -13.99 8.63 5.07
C SER A 238 -15.04 7.97 4.17
N PRO A 239 -16.34 8.29 4.32
CA PRO A 239 -17.37 7.83 3.41
C PRO A 239 -17.06 8.12 1.93
N ASP A 240 -16.48 9.28 1.62
CA ASP A 240 -16.13 9.68 0.25
C ASP A 240 -14.96 8.85 -0.31
N MET A 241 -13.95 8.56 0.52
CA MET A 241 -12.87 7.65 0.14
C MET A 241 -13.42 6.24 -0.14
N ILE A 242 -14.38 5.76 0.66
CA ILE A 242 -15.02 4.45 0.44
C ILE A 242 -15.84 4.47 -0.85
N ALA A 243 -16.57 5.54 -1.13
CA ALA A 243 -17.30 5.72 -2.38
C ALA A 243 -16.36 5.66 -3.59
N ASP A 244 -15.18 6.30 -3.52
CA ASP A 244 -14.12 6.22 -4.56
C ASP A 244 -13.64 4.79 -4.74
N GLN A 245 -13.37 4.06 -3.65
CA GLN A 245 -12.96 2.67 -3.77
C GLN A 245 -14.03 1.80 -4.43
N LYS A 246 -15.31 2.01 -4.12
CA LYS A 246 -16.42 1.28 -4.77
C LYS A 246 -16.54 1.63 -6.24
N TRP A 247 -16.42 2.90 -6.60
CA TRP A 247 -16.42 3.33 -8.00
C TRP A 247 -15.25 2.68 -8.77
N ARG A 248 -14.02 2.73 -8.23
CA ARG A 248 -12.84 2.07 -8.82
C ARG A 248 -12.99 0.56 -9.01
N ALA A 249 -13.83 -0.11 -8.22
CA ALA A 249 -14.05 -1.55 -8.36
C ALA A 249 -14.71 -1.92 -9.71
N ALA A 250 -15.43 -0.98 -10.33
CA ALA A 250 -16.12 -1.17 -11.60
C ALA A 250 -15.66 -0.21 -12.72
N ALA A 251 -14.94 0.87 -12.40
CA ALA A 251 -14.53 1.90 -13.35
C ALA A 251 -13.57 1.39 -14.43
N ASP A 252 -13.82 1.81 -15.67
CA ASP A 252 -12.97 1.50 -16.82
C ASP A 252 -11.61 2.19 -16.71
N ARG A 253 -10.55 1.47 -17.09
CA ARG A 253 -9.17 1.93 -17.01
C ARG A 253 -8.98 3.22 -17.81
N GLY A 254 -8.48 4.25 -17.14
CA GLY A 254 -8.31 5.58 -17.74
C GLY A 254 -9.54 6.48 -17.63
N ALA A 255 -10.64 6.05 -17.00
CA ALA A 255 -11.63 6.97 -16.46
C ALA A 255 -10.94 7.86 -15.42
N TRP A 256 -10.86 9.16 -15.71
CA TRP A 256 -10.21 10.12 -14.83
C TRP A 256 -11.07 10.37 -13.58
N ASN A 257 -10.40 10.78 -12.48
CA ASN A 257 -11.07 11.17 -11.24
C ASN A 257 -12.06 12.34 -11.43
N ASP A 258 -12.04 13.02 -12.58
CA ASP A 258 -12.94 14.14 -12.91
C ASP A 258 -14.41 13.70 -13.04
N HIS A 259 -14.66 12.39 -13.22
CA HIS A 259 -16.02 11.81 -13.14
C HIS A 259 -16.42 11.38 -11.72
N CYS A 260 -15.58 11.66 -10.74
CA CYS A 260 -15.83 11.46 -9.31
C CYS A 260 -16.22 12.83 -8.73
N PRO A 261 -17.53 13.13 -8.56
CA PRO A 261 -17.98 14.49 -8.24
C PRO A 261 -17.27 15.11 -7.04
N TRP A 262 -16.97 14.29 -6.02
CA TRP A 262 -16.36 14.76 -4.78
C TRP A 262 -14.86 15.08 -4.85
N TYR A 263 -14.09 14.58 -5.83
CA TYR A 263 -12.65 14.86 -5.87
C TYR A 263 -12.38 16.32 -6.25
N LEU A 264 -13.16 16.89 -7.18
CA LEU A 264 -13.05 18.31 -7.51
C LEU A 264 -13.61 19.19 -6.38
N ASP A 265 -14.71 18.76 -5.76
CA ASP A 265 -15.31 19.46 -4.62
C ASP A 265 -14.38 19.52 -3.39
N GLU A 266 -13.39 18.62 -3.27
CA GLU A 266 -12.36 18.68 -2.22
C GLU A 266 -11.39 19.86 -2.40
N PHE A 267 -11.15 20.32 -3.64
CA PHE A 267 -10.19 21.39 -3.94
C PHE A 267 -10.83 22.71 -4.36
N PHE A 268 -12.07 22.68 -4.84
CA PHE A 268 -12.79 23.84 -5.31
C PHE A 268 -14.11 23.98 -4.56
N ASP A 269 -14.33 25.12 -3.92
CA ASP A 269 -15.60 25.47 -3.30
C ASP A 269 -16.66 25.70 -4.38
N ARG A 270 -17.30 24.62 -4.87
CA ARG A 270 -18.30 24.62 -5.95
C ARG A 270 -17.79 25.29 -7.22
N LEU A 271 -17.18 24.49 -8.09
CA LEU A 271 -17.09 24.87 -9.50
C LEU A 271 -18.52 25.20 -9.97
N VAL A 272 -18.72 26.44 -10.42
CA VAL A 272 -19.96 26.81 -11.09
C VAL A 272 -20.01 25.96 -12.36
N ASP A 273 -21.15 25.33 -12.65
CA ASP A 273 -21.44 24.78 -13.99
C ASP A 273 -21.50 25.97 -14.96
N ASP A 274 -20.36 26.56 -15.30
CA ASP A 274 -20.27 27.40 -16.48
C ASP A 274 -20.29 26.41 -17.64
N SER A 275 -21.42 26.41 -18.34
CA SER A 275 -21.51 25.93 -19.69
C SER A 275 -20.50 26.73 -20.52
N ASP A 276 -19.27 26.22 -20.61
CA ASP A 276 -18.38 26.51 -21.71
C ASP A 276 -19.07 25.97 -22.96
N HIS A 277 -20.01 26.76 -23.47
CA HIS A 277 -20.44 26.67 -24.85
C HIS A 277 -19.19 27.01 -25.66
N ASP A 278 -18.48 25.96 -26.09
CA ASP A 278 -17.61 26.05 -27.26
C ASP A 278 -18.48 26.62 -28.40
N GLU A 279 -18.42 27.92 -28.61
CA GLU A 279 -18.88 28.56 -29.83
C GLU A 279 -18.05 27.94 -30.97
N GLN A 280 -18.59 26.89 -31.57
CA GLN A 280 -18.24 26.53 -32.92
C GLN A 280 -18.68 27.70 -33.79
N ASP A 281 -17.74 28.59 -34.09
CA ASP A 281 -17.84 29.53 -35.18
C ASP A 281 -18.08 28.74 -36.47
N GLU A 282 -19.36 28.56 -36.81
CA GLU A 282 -19.81 28.33 -38.18
C GLU A 282 -19.42 29.56 -39.00
N THR A 283 -18.20 29.55 -39.54
CA THR A 283 -17.89 30.34 -40.75
C THR A 283 -18.07 29.47 -41.97
N THR A 284 -19.34 29.30 -42.36
CA THR A 284 -19.71 29.07 -43.76
C THR A 284 -19.75 30.41 -44.50
N ALA A 285 -18.75 30.67 -45.34
CA ALA A 285 -18.86 31.27 -46.69
C ALA A 285 -17.47 31.35 -47.34
#